data_AF-A0A536KJX0-F1
#
_entry.id   AF-A0A536KJX0-F1
#
_cell.length_a   1.000
_cell.length_b   1.000
_cell.length_c   1.000
_cell.angle_alpha   90.00
_cell.angle_beta   90.00
_cell.angle_gamma   90.00
#
_symmetry.space_group_name_H-M   'P 1'
#
loop_
_entity.id
_entity.type
_entity.pdbx_description
1 polymer ?
#
loop_
_entity_poly.entity_id
_entity_poly.type
_entity_poly.pdbx_seq_one_letter_code
_entity_poly.pdbx_strand_id
1 'polypeptide(L)'
;MEQRLPDVRPSPRLIDRLRTFQRDALAEVFDTAFDDLYVLVHALVADHATAERLAEETFGRVLDRLPPEAGDLNLVRLWLLNQAADAVRRVPRSALAGRGLREAVARLGHLEHEAVTLRLVARLEAAEVAVATGRRTSSVLGSLVSGLRTLRTGSHPFHPLSLPTQQRQLDAAMDRLLAGDSPVAAAAWAPLVNDAAGLLAAAAGVVDLPREAAPAAVRARLRGRFLARAAERRAGWFHRSYTPAVVPGRKPRREPSPLSSATAMGLAMLLAVLAGGVLAVAAAFADPDSQVYGLKRAGEATLLGLSTDRISKADLEIKLAAERTKEADSMASGRRPNLALDAVDSRFDDLRAAAADLAGIPPAHRDARWKAVRDRLETEAAKPVSDLERTLTSGGYKAQAAQLKAANERFQADHQEFDKKLSVKTPTPQPSGAPTPVPSSPTQ
;
A
#
# COMPACT_ATOMS: atom_id res chain seq x y z
N MET A 1 -27.08 15.61 -35.50
CA MET A 1 -27.63 14.40 -34.85
C MET A 1 -27.29 14.49 -33.37
N GLU A 2 -28.25 14.87 -32.53
CA GLU A 2 -28.11 14.76 -31.08
C GLU A 2 -28.18 13.28 -30.70
N GLN A 3 -27.03 12.64 -30.48
CA GLN A 3 -27.02 11.32 -29.86
C GLN A 3 -27.54 11.48 -28.42
N ARG A 4 -28.76 10.99 -28.17
CA ARG A 4 -29.27 10.82 -26.79
C ARG A 4 -28.27 9.95 -26.03
N LEU A 5 -27.58 10.55 -25.06
CA LEU A 5 -26.70 9.83 -24.15
C LEU A 5 -27.51 8.71 -23.49
N PRO A 6 -26.95 7.48 -23.39
CA PRO A 6 -27.62 6.39 -22.70
C PRO A 6 -27.94 6.83 -21.26
N ASP A 7 -29.16 6.55 -20.82
CA ASP A 7 -29.65 6.87 -19.48
C ASP A 7 -28.95 5.96 -18.44
N VAL A 8 -27.72 6.33 -18.07
CA VAL A 8 -26.94 5.61 -17.07
C VAL A 8 -27.50 5.98 -15.70
N ARG A 9 -28.31 5.07 -15.13
CA ARG A 9 -28.77 5.19 -13.75
C ARG A 9 -27.55 5.31 -12.82
N PRO A 10 -27.50 6.32 -11.94
CA PRO A 10 -26.39 6.49 -11.02
C PRO A 10 -26.27 5.27 -10.09
N SER A 11 -25.05 4.77 -9.89
CA SER A 11 -24.79 3.72 -8.88
C SER A 11 -25.20 4.24 -7.50
N PRO A 12 -25.85 3.43 -6.64
CA PRO A 12 -26.17 3.83 -5.28
C PRO A 12 -24.94 3.99 -4.40
N ARG A 13 -23.79 3.42 -4.78
CA ARG A 13 -22.55 3.49 -3.98
C ARG A 13 -21.80 4.78 -4.28
N LEU A 14 -21.49 5.54 -3.24
CA LEU A 14 -20.73 6.79 -3.34
C LEU A 14 -19.41 6.60 -4.12
N ILE A 15 -18.68 5.51 -3.84
CA ILE A 15 -17.39 5.24 -4.49
C ILE A 15 -17.48 5.13 -6.01
N ASP A 16 -18.53 4.52 -6.53
CA ASP A 16 -18.72 4.34 -7.98
C ASP A 16 -19.04 5.69 -8.63
N ARG A 17 -19.85 6.51 -7.93
CA ARG A 17 -20.16 7.88 -8.35
C ARG A 17 -18.91 8.76 -8.36
N LEU A 18 -18.05 8.63 -7.35
CA LEU A 18 -16.76 9.34 -7.29
C LEU A 18 -15.81 8.87 -8.41
N ARG A 19 -15.69 7.56 -8.65
CA ARG A 19 -14.85 6.98 -9.72
C ARG A 19 -15.27 7.40 -11.13
N THR A 20 -16.55 7.69 -11.32
CA THR A 20 -17.12 8.20 -12.57
C THR A 20 -17.21 9.73 -12.61
N PHE A 21 -16.59 10.41 -11.63
CA PHE A 21 -16.54 11.87 -11.51
C PHE A 21 -17.92 12.53 -11.54
N GLN A 22 -18.92 11.93 -10.88
CA GLN A 22 -20.25 12.53 -10.74
C GLN A 22 -20.15 13.82 -9.93
N ARG A 23 -20.71 14.91 -10.48
CA ARG A 23 -20.57 16.28 -9.96
C ARG A 23 -21.14 16.41 -8.55
N ASP A 24 -22.30 15.81 -8.35
CA ASP A 24 -23.09 15.76 -7.13
C ASP A 24 -22.39 14.97 -6.02
N ALA A 25 -21.80 13.81 -6.31
CA ALA A 25 -21.01 13.05 -5.33
C ALA A 25 -19.74 13.80 -4.90
N LEU A 26 -19.06 14.43 -5.86
CA LEU A 26 -17.86 15.23 -5.57
C LEU A 26 -18.22 16.50 -4.79
N ALA A 27 -19.34 17.15 -5.13
CA ALA A 27 -19.85 18.28 -4.37
C ALA A 27 -20.14 17.89 -2.92
N GLU A 28 -20.78 16.75 -2.69
CA GLU A 28 -21.06 16.20 -1.36
C GLU A 28 -19.77 15.95 -0.55
N VAL A 29 -18.75 15.34 -1.17
CA VAL A 29 -17.41 15.17 -0.56
C VAL A 29 -16.77 16.51 -0.20
N PHE A 30 -16.79 17.47 -1.12
CA PHE A 30 -16.23 18.80 -0.88
C PHE A 30 -16.97 19.49 0.27
N ASP A 31 -18.30 19.57 0.20
CA ASP A 31 -19.11 20.33 1.14
C ASP A 31 -19.03 19.75 2.56
N THR A 32 -18.80 18.43 2.68
CA THR A 32 -18.66 17.73 3.97
C THR A 32 -17.26 17.87 4.57
N ALA A 33 -16.20 17.80 3.77
CA ALA A 33 -14.84 17.74 4.29
C ALA A 33 -14.10 19.09 4.30
N PHE A 34 -14.58 20.08 3.56
CA PHE A 34 -13.83 21.32 3.30
C PHE A 34 -13.49 22.11 4.56
N ASP A 35 -14.46 22.35 5.45
CA ASP A 35 -14.23 23.21 6.62
C ASP A 35 -13.22 22.59 7.58
N ASP A 36 -13.38 21.30 7.89
CA ASP A 36 -12.46 20.56 8.76
C ASP A 36 -11.04 20.53 8.18
N LEU A 37 -10.93 20.26 6.88
CA LEU A 37 -9.65 20.23 6.18
C LEU A 37 -8.99 21.60 6.20
N TYR A 38 -9.74 22.67 5.90
CA TYR A 38 -9.18 24.02 5.87
C TYR A 38 -8.73 24.47 7.26
N VAL A 39 -9.55 24.22 8.29
CA VAL A 39 -9.22 24.55 9.68
C VAL A 39 -7.97 23.79 10.13
N LEU A 40 -7.87 22.49 9.81
CA LEU A 40 -6.70 21.68 10.10
C LEU A 40 -5.42 22.29 9.51
N VAL A 41 -5.45 22.58 8.21
CA VAL A 41 -4.31 23.15 7.51
C VAL A 41 -3.97 24.53 8.05
N HIS A 42 -4.96 25.40 8.22
CA HIS A 42 -4.76 26.76 8.74
C HIS A 42 -4.16 26.74 10.14
N ALA A 43 -4.60 25.85 11.03
CA ALA A 43 -4.05 25.76 12.38
C ALA A 43 -2.54 25.49 12.36
N LEU A 44 -2.07 24.66 11.42
CA LEU A 44 -0.67 24.26 11.32
C LEU A 44 0.20 25.25 10.54
N VAL A 45 -0.36 25.94 9.54
CA VAL A 45 0.41 26.88 8.74
C VAL A 45 0.22 28.32 9.18
N ALA A 46 -0.93 28.75 9.69
CA ALA A 46 -1.28 30.13 10.04
C ALA A 46 -1.05 31.14 8.90
N ASP A 47 -1.44 30.75 7.69
CA ASP A 47 -1.40 31.57 6.49
C ASP A 47 -2.51 31.14 5.53
N HIS A 48 -3.46 32.02 5.24
CA HIS A 48 -4.62 31.70 4.40
C HIS A 48 -4.23 31.32 2.96
N ALA A 49 -3.20 31.95 2.40
CA ALA A 49 -2.76 31.67 1.03
C ALA A 49 -2.17 30.25 0.92
N THR A 50 -1.32 29.87 1.88
CA THR A 50 -0.79 28.52 1.99
C THR A 50 -1.89 27.51 2.28
N ALA A 51 -2.83 27.83 3.17
CA ALA A 51 -3.94 26.95 3.48
C ALA A 51 -4.85 26.69 2.27
N GLU A 52 -5.18 27.73 1.50
CA GLU A 52 -5.94 27.59 0.25
C GLU A 52 -5.22 26.69 -0.77
N ARG A 53 -3.93 26.91 -0.98
CA ARG A 53 -3.12 26.11 -1.91
C ARG A 53 -3.08 24.62 -1.50
N LEU A 54 -2.84 24.34 -0.22
CA LEU A 54 -2.77 22.96 0.29
C LEU A 54 -4.15 22.29 0.26
N ALA A 55 -5.23 23.03 0.54
CA ALA A 55 -6.58 22.52 0.38
C ALA A 55 -6.88 22.15 -1.08
N GLU A 56 -6.52 23.02 -2.02
CA GLU A 56 -6.65 22.75 -3.45
C GLU A 56 -5.86 21.51 -3.90
N GLU A 57 -4.61 21.38 -3.45
CA GLU A 57 -3.78 20.21 -3.74
C GLU A 57 -4.44 18.93 -3.19
N THR A 58 -4.94 18.98 -1.96
CA THR A 58 -5.52 17.82 -1.29
C THR A 58 -6.80 17.34 -1.99
N PHE A 59 -7.69 18.25 -2.38
CA PHE A 59 -8.86 17.90 -3.19
C PHE A 59 -8.47 17.45 -4.60
N GLY A 60 -7.39 17.98 -5.17
CA GLY A 60 -6.81 17.47 -6.42
C GLY A 60 -6.46 15.98 -6.34
N ARG A 61 -5.88 15.54 -5.21
CA ARG A 61 -5.54 14.12 -4.98
C ARG A 61 -6.76 13.21 -4.99
N VAL A 62 -7.96 13.67 -4.59
CA VAL A 62 -9.21 12.91 -4.70
C VAL A 62 -9.50 12.54 -6.16
N LEU A 63 -9.25 13.47 -7.09
CA LEU A 63 -9.49 13.26 -8.53
C LEU A 63 -8.45 12.34 -9.17
N ASP A 64 -7.25 12.28 -8.60
CA ASP A 64 -6.17 11.43 -9.09
C ASP A 64 -6.22 10.02 -8.49
N ARG A 65 -6.59 9.91 -7.22
CA ARG A 65 -6.61 8.65 -6.47
C ARG A 65 -7.66 8.68 -5.36
N LEU A 66 -8.70 7.87 -5.52
CA LEU A 66 -9.62 7.55 -4.44
C LEU A 66 -9.02 6.43 -3.56
N PRO A 67 -9.25 6.45 -2.23
CA PRO A 67 -8.87 5.33 -1.39
C PRO A 67 -9.67 4.08 -1.80
N PRO A 68 -9.05 2.89 -1.79
CA PRO A 68 -9.70 1.65 -2.21
C PRO A 68 -10.91 1.31 -1.33
N GLU A 69 -10.88 1.74 -0.07
CA GLU A 69 -11.85 1.44 0.99
C GLU A 69 -12.87 2.55 1.24
N ALA A 70 -12.99 3.56 0.37
CA ALA A 70 -14.01 4.61 0.55
C ALA A 70 -15.44 4.07 0.31
N GLY A 71 -15.96 3.27 1.24
CA GLY A 71 -17.33 2.76 1.18
C GLY A 71 -18.36 3.84 1.46
N ASP A 72 -18.00 4.86 2.24
CA ASP A 72 -18.87 5.96 2.65
C ASP A 72 -18.14 7.31 2.68
N LEU A 73 -18.91 8.36 2.93
CA LEU A 73 -18.46 9.75 2.97
C LEU A 73 -17.51 10.04 4.13
N ASN A 74 -17.68 9.37 5.28
CA ASN A 74 -16.84 9.58 6.44
C ASN A 74 -15.43 9.04 6.21
N LEU A 75 -15.29 7.85 5.60
CA LEU A 75 -14.01 7.28 5.22
C LEU A 75 -13.26 8.18 4.22
N VAL A 76 -13.98 8.79 3.27
CA VAL A 76 -13.39 9.78 2.35
C VAL A 76 -12.91 11.02 3.12
N ARG A 77 -13.70 11.54 4.07
CA ARG A 77 -13.32 12.66 4.93
C ARG A 77 -12.05 12.35 5.73
N LEU A 78 -12.00 11.20 6.41
CA LEU A 78 -10.84 10.78 7.20
C LEU A 78 -9.57 10.66 6.33
N TRP A 79 -9.71 10.06 5.14
CA TRP A 79 -8.61 9.98 4.18
C TRP A 79 -8.14 11.37 3.72
N LEU A 80 -9.06 12.29 3.43
CA LEU A 80 -8.76 13.68 3.05
C LEU A 80 -7.99 14.43 4.14
N LEU A 81 -8.39 14.28 5.41
CA LEU A 81 -7.68 14.88 6.55
C LEU A 81 -6.26 14.34 6.67
N ASN A 82 -6.05 13.03 6.45
CA ASN A 82 -4.73 12.44 6.42
C ASN A 82 -3.86 12.99 5.27
N GLN A 83 -4.44 13.10 4.06
CA GLN A 83 -3.74 13.71 2.93
C GLN A 83 -3.35 15.17 3.19
N ALA A 84 -4.20 15.94 3.87
CA ALA A 84 -3.92 17.30 4.27
C ALA A 84 -2.78 17.38 5.30
N ALA A 85 -2.76 16.50 6.30
CA ALA A 85 -1.68 16.40 7.28
C ALA A 85 -0.33 16.12 6.58
N ASP A 86 -0.28 15.15 5.66
CA ASP A 86 0.94 14.88 4.89
C ASP A 86 1.33 16.04 3.97
N ALA A 87 0.37 16.76 3.37
CA ALA A 87 0.65 17.95 2.57
C ALA A 87 1.28 19.08 3.40
N VAL A 88 0.78 19.31 4.63
CA VAL A 88 1.36 20.28 5.56
C VAL A 88 2.79 19.92 5.94
N ARG A 89 3.08 18.64 6.19
CA ARG A 89 4.44 18.17 6.50
C ARG A 89 5.46 18.49 5.40
N ARG A 90 5.02 18.55 4.14
CA ARG A 90 5.86 18.87 2.98
C ARG A 90 6.09 20.37 2.78
N VAL A 91 5.44 21.23 3.57
CA VAL A 91 5.68 22.67 3.52
C VAL A 91 7.15 22.93 3.90
N PRO A 92 7.90 23.72 3.10
CA PRO A 92 9.27 24.05 3.41
C PRO A 92 9.42 24.62 4.82
N ARG A 93 10.38 24.11 5.59
CA ARG A 93 10.61 24.55 6.98
C ARG A 93 10.86 26.04 7.09
N SER A 94 11.47 26.66 6.08
CA SER A 94 11.67 28.11 6.01
C SER A 94 10.37 28.90 6.03
N ALA A 95 9.27 28.35 5.48
CA ALA A 95 7.95 28.99 5.51
C ALA A 95 7.29 28.91 6.89
N LEU A 96 7.75 28.00 7.75
CA LEU A 96 7.28 27.82 9.13
C LEU A 96 8.27 28.37 10.17
N ALA A 97 9.42 28.88 9.74
CA ALA A 97 10.49 29.32 10.63
C ALA A 97 9.99 30.45 11.55
N GLY A 98 10.26 30.31 12.85
CA GLY A 98 9.85 31.30 13.85
C GLY A 98 8.37 31.23 14.24
N ARG A 99 7.61 30.26 13.72
CA ARG A 99 6.20 30.03 14.11
C ARG A 99 6.05 29.14 15.36
N GLY A 100 7.11 28.97 16.13
CA GLY A 100 7.13 28.30 17.44
C GLY A 100 6.64 26.85 17.36
N LEU A 101 5.53 26.56 18.04
CA LEU A 101 4.98 25.20 18.13
C LEU A 101 4.63 24.60 16.76
N ARG A 102 4.20 25.40 15.78
CA ARG A 102 3.91 24.91 14.42
C ARG A 102 5.13 24.31 13.75
N GLU A 103 6.26 24.99 13.91
CA GLU A 103 7.55 24.52 13.41
C GLU A 103 7.97 23.22 14.11
N ALA A 104 7.77 23.13 15.43
CA ALA A 104 8.04 21.91 16.19
C ALA A 104 7.17 20.73 15.73
N VAL A 105 5.87 20.95 15.48
CA VAL A 105 4.96 19.93 14.93
C VAL A 105 5.39 19.50 13.53
N ALA A 106 5.81 20.42 12.66
CA ALA A 106 6.31 20.09 11.33
C ALA A 106 7.66 19.35 11.31
N ARG A 107 8.43 19.43 12.41
CA ARG A 107 9.70 18.71 12.58
C ARG A 107 9.55 17.29 13.12
N LEU A 108 8.36 16.90 13.57
CA LEU A 108 8.08 15.54 14.03
C LEU A 108 8.35 14.51 12.92
N GLY A 109 8.69 13.29 13.33
CA GLY A 109 8.73 12.14 12.44
C GLY A 109 7.38 11.93 11.75
N HIS A 110 7.37 11.23 10.62
CA HIS A 110 6.16 11.09 9.80
C HIS A 110 4.97 10.55 10.58
N LEU A 111 5.19 9.47 11.35
CA LEU A 111 4.13 8.80 12.11
C LEU A 111 3.67 9.60 13.32
N GLU A 112 4.59 10.32 13.99
CA GLU A 112 4.28 11.24 15.08
C GLU A 112 3.49 12.44 14.58
N HIS A 113 3.89 13.03 13.45
CA HIS A 113 3.24 14.18 12.84
C HIS A 113 1.78 13.86 12.49
N GLU A 114 1.53 12.73 11.83
CA GLU A 114 0.17 12.28 11.49
C GLU A 114 -0.67 12.07 12.75
N ALA A 115 -0.15 11.33 13.74
CA ALA A 115 -0.90 11.02 14.96
C ALA A 115 -1.24 12.28 15.75
N VAL A 116 -0.28 13.19 15.95
CA VAL A 116 -0.48 14.47 16.65
C VAL A 116 -1.49 15.35 15.90
N THR A 117 -1.29 15.51 14.59
CA THR A 117 -2.11 16.40 13.76
C THR A 117 -3.55 15.92 13.68
N LEU A 118 -3.78 14.65 13.38
CA LEU A 118 -5.12 14.10 13.23
C LEU A 118 -5.86 13.99 14.57
N ARG A 119 -5.16 13.58 15.65
CA ARG A 119 -5.78 13.47 16.98
C ARG A 119 -6.12 14.85 17.56
N LEU A 120 -5.19 15.80 17.53
CA LEU A 120 -5.31 17.04 18.31
C LEU A 120 -5.84 18.22 17.51
N VAL A 121 -5.40 18.36 16.26
CA VAL A 121 -5.80 19.49 15.43
C VAL A 121 -7.12 19.16 14.74
N ALA A 122 -7.20 18.01 14.07
CA ALA A 122 -8.44 17.55 13.43
C ALA A 122 -9.48 16.96 14.41
N ARG A 123 -9.11 16.82 15.69
CA ARG A 123 -9.98 16.33 16.78
C ARG A 123 -10.63 14.97 16.51
N LEU A 124 -9.93 14.09 15.81
CA LEU A 124 -10.40 12.73 15.55
C LEU A 124 -10.18 11.83 16.77
N GLU A 125 -10.99 10.79 16.91
CA GLU A 125 -10.73 9.73 17.89
C GLU A 125 -9.53 8.87 17.48
N ALA A 126 -8.85 8.21 18.43
CA ALA A 126 -7.70 7.37 18.09
C ALA A 126 -8.04 6.23 17.11
N ALA A 127 -9.26 5.69 17.18
CA ALA A 127 -9.77 4.70 16.24
C ALA A 127 -9.96 5.28 14.82
N GLU A 128 -10.47 6.51 14.71
CA GLU A 128 -10.59 7.20 13.42
C GLU A 128 -9.22 7.55 12.82
N VAL A 129 -8.26 7.97 13.64
CA VAL A 129 -6.88 8.19 13.19
C VAL A 129 -6.26 6.88 12.69
N ALA A 130 -6.53 5.76 13.36
CA ALA A 130 -6.09 4.44 12.94
C ALA A 130 -6.66 4.05 11.56
N VAL A 131 -7.95 4.29 11.33
CA VAL A 131 -8.61 4.08 10.03
C VAL A 131 -8.01 5.02 8.97
N ALA A 132 -7.86 6.31 9.26
CA ALA A 132 -7.35 7.31 8.33
C ALA A 132 -5.91 7.01 7.85
N THR A 133 -5.11 6.40 8.71
CA THR A 133 -3.69 6.09 8.47
C THR A 133 -3.44 4.63 8.07
N GLY A 134 -4.45 3.75 8.12
CA GLY A 134 -4.28 2.31 7.88
C GLY A 134 -3.42 1.61 8.94
N ARG A 135 -3.42 2.11 10.18
CA ARG A 135 -2.57 1.63 11.29
C ARG A 135 -3.42 0.99 12.39
N ARG A 136 -2.77 0.24 13.28
CA ARG A 136 -3.42 -0.23 14.53
C ARG A 136 -3.53 0.92 15.52
N THR A 137 -4.63 1.00 16.27
CA THR A 137 -4.86 2.05 17.30
C THR A 137 -3.71 2.15 18.31
N SER A 138 -3.16 1.02 18.77
CA SER A 138 -2.01 1.02 19.70
C SER A 138 -0.74 1.63 19.09
N SER A 139 -0.53 1.47 17.78
CA SER A 139 0.57 2.11 17.06
C SER A 139 0.36 3.62 16.99
N VAL A 140 -0.87 4.07 16.71
CA VAL A 140 -1.23 5.50 16.70
C VAL A 140 -0.98 6.12 18.07
N LEU A 141 -1.45 5.50 19.14
CA LEU A 141 -1.24 5.98 20.50
C LEU A 141 0.25 6.02 20.88
N GLY A 142 1.02 5.02 20.46
CA GLY A 142 2.48 5.01 20.63
C GLY A 142 3.15 6.20 19.94
N SER A 143 2.81 6.47 18.67
CA SER A 143 3.33 7.63 17.93
C SER A 143 2.85 8.96 18.49
N LEU A 144 1.62 9.05 18.97
CA LEU A 144 1.09 10.24 19.63
C LEU A 144 1.93 10.59 20.87
N VAL A 145 2.23 9.60 21.72
CA VAL A 145 3.07 9.81 22.90
C VAL A 145 4.49 10.22 22.52
N SER A 146 5.09 9.53 21.54
CA SER A 146 6.42 9.86 21.01
C SER A 146 6.45 11.33 20.55
N GLY A 147 5.46 11.73 19.75
CA GLY A 147 5.32 13.10 19.27
C GLY A 147 5.17 14.12 20.39
N LEU A 148 4.28 13.87 21.36
CA LEU A 148 4.08 14.77 22.50
C LEU A 148 5.33 14.93 23.37
N ARG A 149 6.09 13.86 23.58
CA ARG A 149 7.38 13.97 24.28
C ARG A 149 8.37 14.82 23.49
N THR A 150 8.50 14.57 22.18
CA THR A 150 9.39 15.38 21.33
C THR A 150 8.98 16.85 21.32
N LEU A 151 7.68 17.16 21.27
CA LEU A 151 7.20 18.55 21.36
C LEU A 151 7.54 19.19 22.71
N ARG A 152 7.51 18.42 23.79
CA ARG A 152 7.80 18.93 25.13
C ARG A 152 9.29 19.15 25.38
N THR A 153 10.13 18.17 25.03
CA THR A 153 11.56 18.17 25.39
C THR A 153 12.45 18.70 24.26
N GLY A 154 11.92 18.87 23.05
CA GLY A 154 12.70 19.23 21.86
C GLY A 154 13.64 18.13 21.35
N SER A 155 13.64 16.96 21.98
CA SER A 155 14.49 15.81 21.63
C SER A 155 13.66 14.53 21.64
N HIS A 156 13.90 13.60 20.72
CA HIS A 156 13.24 12.29 20.70
C HIS A 156 13.69 11.43 21.89
N PRO A 157 12.88 11.25 22.95
CA PRO A 157 13.26 10.37 24.05
C PRO A 157 12.75 8.95 23.76
N PHE A 158 13.65 7.97 23.82
CA PHE A 158 13.35 6.59 23.46
C PHE A 158 12.73 5.81 24.63
N HIS A 159 11.46 6.06 24.96
CA HIS A 159 10.73 5.27 25.95
C HIS A 159 9.28 5.06 25.53
N PRO A 160 8.92 4.04 24.73
CA PRO A 160 7.52 3.80 24.40
C PRO A 160 6.68 3.59 25.68
N LEU A 161 5.41 4.01 25.69
CA LEU A 161 4.46 3.49 26.69
C LEU A 161 4.33 1.99 26.42
N SER A 162 4.92 1.20 27.31
CA SER A 162 5.08 -0.24 27.10
C SER A 162 3.78 -1.02 27.39
N LEU A 163 2.84 -0.44 28.14
CA LEU A 163 1.65 -1.14 28.61
C LEU A 163 0.36 -0.63 27.93
N PRO A 164 -0.47 -1.51 27.34
CA PRO A 164 -1.76 -1.14 26.74
C PRO A 164 -2.70 -0.37 27.68
N THR A 165 -2.64 -0.63 28.98
CA THR A 165 -3.45 0.09 29.98
C THR A 165 -3.06 1.56 30.10
N GLN A 166 -1.77 1.89 30.03
CA GLN A 166 -1.28 3.27 30.03
C GLN A 166 -1.73 4.01 28.76
N GLN A 167 -1.69 3.33 27.61
CA GLN A 167 -2.14 3.91 26.34
C GLN A 167 -3.62 4.28 26.37
N ARG A 168 -4.49 3.37 26.88
CA ARG A 168 -5.93 3.64 27.03
C ARG A 168 -6.23 4.77 28.01
N GLN A 169 -5.53 4.80 29.14
CA GLN A 169 -5.68 5.88 30.13
C GLN A 169 -5.29 7.25 29.57
N LEU A 170 -4.18 7.31 28.83
CA LEU A 170 -3.78 8.56 28.18
C LEU A 170 -4.80 8.98 27.11
N ASP A 171 -5.32 8.05 26.32
CA ASP A 171 -6.33 8.38 25.30
C ASP A 171 -7.61 8.96 25.93
N ALA A 172 -8.10 8.34 27.01
CA ALA A 172 -9.24 8.87 27.77
C ALA A 172 -8.95 10.26 28.36
N ALA A 173 -7.73 10.51 28.84
CA ALA A 173 -7.33 11.83 29.29
C ALA A 173 -7.25 12.85 28.13
N MET A 174 -6.86 12.43 26.93
CA MET A 174 -6.87 13.27 25.72
C MET A 174 -8.30 13.62 25.29
N ASP A 175 -9.26 12.69 25.43
CA ASP A 175 -10.69 12.98 25.19
C ASP A 175 -11.21 14.06 26.15
N ARG A 176 -10.82 13.99 27.43
CA ARG A 176 -11.15 15.01 28.43
C ARG A 176 -10.58 16.38 28.07
N LEU A 177 -9.30 16.40 27.68
CA LEU A 177 -8.64 17.63 27.21
C LEU A 177 -9.36 18.22 26.00
N LEU A 178 -9.71 17.40 25.00
CA LEU A 178 -10.43 17.85 23.80
C LEU A 178 -11.87 18.30 24.09
N ALA A 179 -12.48 17.77 25.15
CA ALA A 179 -13.77 18.23 25.67
C ALA A 179 -13.68 19.56 26.45
N GLY A 180 -12.47 20.08 26.68
CA GLY A 180 -12.25 21.39 27.31
C GLY A 180 -11.71 21.33 28.75
N ASP A 181 -11.43 20.14 29.30
CA ASP A 181 -10.81 20.04 30.62
C ASP A 181 -9.38 20.61 30.59
N SER A 182 -8.95 21.23 31.69
CA SER A 182 -7.55 21.66 31.81
C SER A 182 -6.59 20.46 31.76
N PRO A 183 -5.32 20.63 31.33
CA PRO A 183 -4.35 19.53 31.29
C PRO A 183 -4.16 18.82 32.62
N VAL A 184 -4.22 19.57 33.74
CA VAL A 184 -4.09 19.03 35.09
C VAL A 184 -5.31 18.18 35.47
N ALA A 185 -6.51 18.64 35.14
CA ALA A 185 -7.75 17.88 35.40
C ALA A 185 -7.82 16.62 34.53
N ALA A 186 -7.49 16.73 33.25
CA ALA A 186 -7.42 15.60 32.33
C ALA A 186 -6.39 14.55 32.79
N ALA A 187 -5.24 14.96 33.35
CA ALA A 187 -4.19 14.07 33.83
C ALA A 187 -4.65 13.11 34.93
N ALA A 188 -5.67 13.48 35.71
CA ALA A 188 -6.24 12.62 36.75
C ALA A 188 -6.84 11.31 36.17
N TRP A 189 -7.17 11.28 34.88
CA TRP A 189 -7.65 10.09 34.17
C TRP A 189 -6.52 9.15 33.72
N ALA A 190 -5.26 9.57 33.87
CA ALA A 190 -4.09 8.79 33.48
C ALA A 190 -3.07 8.56 34.61
N PRO A 191 -3.48 8.03 35.78
CA PRO A 191 -2.62 7.92 36.95
C PRO A 191 -1.43 6.98 36.76
N LEU A 192 -1.50 6.03 35.81
CA LEU A 192 -0.40 5.09 35.53
C LEU A 192 0.58 5.61 34.48
N VAL A 193 0.30 6.77 33.87
CA VAL A 193 1.13 7.36 32.83
C VAL A 193 2.10 8.32 33.51
N ASN A 194 3.38 7.93 33.53
CA ASN A 194 4.43 8.79 34.05
C ASN A 194 4.40 10.14 33.31
N ASP A 195 4.28 11.21 34.09
CA ASP A 195 4.28 12.58 33.59
C ASP A 195 3.13 12.90 32.61
N ALA A 196 1.95 12.34 32.87
CA ALA A 196 0.72 12.61 32.12
C ALA A 196 0.43 14.11 31.99
N ALA A 197 0.61 14.87 33.08
CA ALA A 197 0.36 16.31 33.08
C ALA A 197 1.26 17.07 32.08
N GLY A 198 2.55 16.73 32.00
CA GLY A 198 3.45 17.34 31.03
C GLY A 198 3.13 16.97 29.58
N LEU A 199 2.67 15.74 29.32
CA LEU A 199 2.22 15.32 27.99
C LEU A 199 0.93 16.05 27.57
N LEU A 200 -0.04 16.16 28.49
CA LEU A 200 -1.30 16.85 28.25
C LEU A 200 -1.12 18.36 28.11
N ALA A 201 -0.15 18.96 28.81
CA ALA A 201 0.21 20.36 28.61
C ALA A 201 0.77 20.61 27.20
N ALA A 202 1.64 19.72 26.69
CA ALA A 202 2.11 19.79 25.30
C ALA A 202 0.98 19.60 24.29
N ALA A 203 0.07 18.66 24.57
CA ALA A 203 -1.12 18.43 23.75
C ALA A 203 -2.04 19.67 23.72
N ALA A 204 -2.26 20.31 24.87
CA ALA A 204 -3.08 21.52 24.99
C ALA A 204 -2.52 22.65 24.13
N GLY A 205 -1.20 22.86 24.13
CA GLY A 205 -0.57 23.84 23.24
C GLY A 205 -0.89 23.59 21.76
N VAL A 206 -0.98 22.33 21.32
CA VAL A 206 -1.37 21.97 19.95
C VAL A 206 -2.87 22.18 19.73
N VAL A 207 -3.71 21.84 20.71
CA VAL A 207 -5.16 22.04 20.66
C VAL A 207 -5.51 23.52 20.55
N ASP A 208 -4.78 24.38 21.26
CA ASP A 208 -4.98 25.83 21.35
C ASP A 208 -4.40 26.60 20.15
N LEU A 209 -3.79 25.93 19.18
CA LEU A 209 -3.35 26.58 17.94
C LEU A 209 -4.52 27.32 17.30
N PRO A 210 -4.38 28.63 16.97
CA PRO A 210 -5.43 29.42 16.33
C PRO A 210 -6.03 28.74 15.11
N ARG A 211 -7.36 28.64 15.10
CA ARG A 211 -8.17 27.97 14.07
C ARG A 211 -9.07 29.02 13.43
N GLU A 212 -8.87 29.27 12.15
CA GLU A 212 -9.70 30.21 11.41
C GLU A 212 -10.44 29.46 10.31
N ALA A 213 -11.74 29.73 10.21
CA ALA A 213 -12.55 29.20 9.14
C ALA A 213 -12.11 29.81 7.80
N ALA A 214 -12.34 29.08 6.71
CA ALA A 214 -12.11 29.62 5.39
C ALA A 214 -13.02 30.84 5.14
N PRO A 215 -12.49 31.94 4.58
CA PRO A 215 -13.35 32.98 4.04
C PRO A 215 -14.33 32.41 3.01
N ALA A 216 -15.60 32.86 3.02
CA ALA A 216 -16.63 32.33 2.13
C ALA A 216 -16.23 32.37 0.64
N ALA A 217 -15.52 33.43 0.23
CA ALA A 217 -15.00 33.57 -1.12
C ALA A 217 -13.95 32.49 -1.48
N VAL A 218 -13.12 32.07 -0.53
CA VAL A 218 -12.14 30.98 -0.71
C VAL A 218 -12.85 29.66 -0.92
N ARG A 219 -13.87 29.35 -0.09
CA ARG A 219 -14.69 28.15 -0.22
C ARG A 219 -15.36 28.06 -1.59
N ALA A 220 -16.05 29.13 -2.00
CA ALA A 220 -16.75 29.16 -3.29
C ALA A 220 -15.79 28.97 -4.47
N ARG A 221 -14.62 29.63 -4.45
CA ARG A 221 -13.60 29.53 -5.49
C ARG A 221 -12.98 28.12 -5.55
N LEU A 222 -12.63 27.52 -4.42
CA LEU A 222 -12.06 26.18 -4.38
C LEU A 222 -13.07 25.12 -4.82
N ARG A 223 -14.33 25.24 -4.39
CA ARG A 223 -15.42 24.38 -4.84
C ARG A 223 -15.60 24.45 -6.36
N GLY A 224 -15.62 25.66 -6.91
CA GLY A 224 -15.73 25.89 -8.36
C GLY A 224 -14.59 25.25 -9.15
N ARG A 225 -13.33 25.46 -8.71
CA ARG A 225 -12.15 24.88 -9.36
C ARG A 225 -12.12 23.35 -9.27
N PHE A 226 -12.46 22.79 -8.11
CA PHE A 226 -12.53 21.35 -7.91
C PHE A 226 -13.55 20.70 -8.84
N LEU A 227 -14.77 21.24 -8.92
CA LEU A 227 -15.83 20.71 -9.79
C LEU A 227 -15.54 20.94 -11.29
N ALA A 228 -14.85 22.02 -11.66
CA ALA A 228 -14.40 22.24 -13.03
C ALA A 228 -13.36 21.19 -13.46
N ARG A 229 -12.32 20.96 -12.64
CA ARG A 229 -11.33 19.89 -12.88
C ARG A 229 -11.97 18.51 -12.95
N ALA A 230 -12.97 18.25 -12.11
CA ALA A 230 -13.73 17.01 -12.17
C ALA A 230 -14.49 16.84 -13.49
N ALA A 231 -15.11 17.90 -14.01
CA ALA A 231 -15.81 17.87 -15.29
C ALA A 231 -14.86 17.57 -16.46
N GLU A 232 -13.66 18.15 -16.46
CA GLU A 232 -12.60 17.84 -17.44
C GLU A 232 -12.20 16.37 -17.37
N ARG A 233 -11.96 15.83 -16.16
CA ARG A 233 -11.63 14.41 -15.96
C ARG A 233 -12.76 13.48 -16.39
N ARG A 234 -14.01 13.87 -16.13
CA ARG A 234 -15.21 13.13 -16.57
C ARG A 234 -15.30 13.06 -18.10
N ALA A 235 -15.07 14.16 -18.80
CA ALA A 235 -15.06 14.18 -20.27
C ALA A 235 -13.99 13.23 -20.81
N GLY A 236 -12.76 13.30 -20.27
CA GLY A 236 -11.68 12.39 -20.64
C GLY A 236 -11.98 10.91 -20.31
N TRP A 237 -12.61 10.65 -19.17
CA TRP A 237 -13.08 9.31 -18.80
C TRP A 237 -14.13 8.79 -19.79
N PHE A 238 -15.13 9.60 -20.13
CA PHE A 238 -16.18 9.22 -21.08
C PHE A 238 -15.60 8.90 -22.47
N HIS A 239 -14.68 9.73 -22.97
CA HIS A 239 -14.01 9.46 -24.25
C HIS A 239 -13.22 8.14 -24.22
N ARG A 240 -12.48 7.85 -23.14
CA ARG A 240 -11.74 6.59 -23.02
C ARG A 240 -12.63 5.36 -22.86
N SER A 241 -13.76 5.48 -22.16
CA SER A 241 -14.63 4.34 -21.85
C SER A 241 -15.65 4.03 -22.95
N TYR A 242 -16.13 5.04 -23.69
CA TYR A 242 -17.22 4.89 -24.66
C TYR A 242 -16.83 5.16 -26.11
N THR A 243 -15.68 5.77 -26.36
CA THR A 243 -15.17 5.91 -27.73
C THR A 243 -14.17 4.78 -27.96
N PRO A 244 -14.55 3.66 -28.61
CA PRO A 244 -13.57 2.65 -28.98
C PRO A 244 -12.48 3.34 -29.80
N ALA A 245 -11.21 3.10 -29.47
CA ALA A 245 -10.09 3.70 -30.18
C ALA A 245 -10.17 3.30 -31.66
N VAL A 246 -10.72 4.20 -32.50
CA VAL A 246 -10.77 4.01 -33.94
C VAL A 246 -9.35 4.28 -34.44
N VAL A 247 -8.54 3.23 -34.55
CA VAL A 247 -7.20 3.33 -35.16
C VAL A 247 -7.40 3.67 -36.65
N PRO A 248 -7.01 4.87 -37.11
CA PRO A 248 -7.17 5.26 -38.51
C PRO A 248 -6.37 4.29 -39.39
N GLY A 249 -7.03 3.68 -40.38
CA GLY A 249 -6.41 2.74 -41.33
C GLY A 249 -6.57 1.25 -41.03
N ARG A 250 -7.11 0.85 -39.87
CA ARG A 250 -7.54 -0.55 -39.66
C ARG A 250 -9.00 -0.71 -40.09
N LYS A 251 -9.24 -1.45 -41.18
CA LYS A 251 -10.59 -1.91 -41.57
C LYS A 251 -11.24 -2.62 -40.36
N PRO A 252 -12.52 -2.36 -40.05
CA PRO A 252 -13.21 -3.04 -38.96
C PRO A 252 -13.10 -4.55 -39.17
N ARG A 253 -12.48 -5.23 -38.20
CA ARG A 253 -12.19 -6.67 -38.26
C ARG A 253 -13.53 -7.39 -38.23
N ARG A 254 -13.84 -8.15 -39.29
CA ARG A 254 -15.00 -9.06 -39.34
C ARG A 254 -15.08 -9.86 -38.04
N GLU A 255 -16.29 -9.98 -37.51
CA GLU A 255 -16.57 -10.60 -36.22
C GLU A 255 -15.90 -11.98 -36.07
N PRO A 256 -15.27 -12.26 -34.93
CA PRO A 256 -14.66 -13.55 -34.66
C PRO A 256 -15.72 -14.65 -34.50
N SER A 257 -15.47 -15.81 -35.09
CA SER A 257 -16.35 -16.99 -35.01
C SER A 257 -16.45 -17.52 -33.56
N PRO A 258 -17.57 -18.19 -33.19
CA PRO A 258 -17.90 -18.56 -31.82
C PRO A 258 -16.88 -19.46 -31.10
N LEU A 259 -15.98 -20.13 -31.84
CA LEU A 259 -14.88 -20.91 -31.25
C LEU A 259 -13.73 -20.05 -30.71
N SER A 260 -13.52 -18.85 -31.27
CA SER A 260 -12.43 -17.94 -30.87
C SER A 260 -12.82 -17.00 -29.70
N SER A 261 -14.12 -16.87 -29.43
CA SER A 261 -14.65 -16.17 -28.26
C SER A 261 -14.39 -16.91 -26.95
N ALA A 262 -14.32 -18.25 -26.94
CA ALA A 262 -14.06 -19.02 -25.73
C ALA A 262 -12.60 -18.90 -25.25
N THR A 263 -11.64 -18.90 -26.18
CA THR A 263 -10.21 -18.66 -25.87
C THR A 263 -9.94 -17.21 -25.53
N ALA A 264 -10.62 -16.26 -26.19
CA ALA A 264 -10.55 -14.85 -25.83
C ALA A 264 -11.20 -14.55 -24.46
N MET A 265 -12.31 -15.21 -24.09
CA MET A 265 -12.90 -15.11 -22.75
C MET A 265 -12.01 -15.74 -21.68
N GLY A 266 -11.36 -16.87 -21.96
CA GLY A 266 -10.39 -17.47 -21.04
C GLY A 266 -9.19 -16.56 -20.80
N LEU A 267 -8.66 -15.93 -21.86
CA LEU A 267 -7.57 -14.96 -21.76
C LEU A 267 -8.03 -13.66 -21.10
N ALA A 268 -9.26 -13.21 -21.34
CA ALA A 268 -9.84 -12.01 -20.74
C ALA A 268 -10.22 -12.22 -19.27
N MET A 269 -10.61 -13.42 -18.84
CA MET A 269 -10.79 -13.76 -17.42
C MET A 269 -9.43 -13.86 -16.73
N LEU A 270 -8.42 -14.45 -17.37
CA LEU A 270 -7.05 -14.47 -16.86
C LEU A 270 -6.52 -13.04 -16.72
N LEU A 271 -6.75 -12.19 -17.72
CA LEU A 271 -6.40 -10.78 -17.68
C LEU A 271 -7.26 -9.97 -16.71
N ALA A 272 -8.54 -10.28 -16.50
CA ALA A 272 -9.40 -9.59 -15.53
C ALA A 272 -9.06 -9.94 -14.08
N VAL A 273 -8.61 -11.18 -13.82
CA VAL A 273 -8.03 -11.59 -12.53
C VAL A 273 -6.67 -10.90 -12.32
N LEU A 274 -5.90 -10.66 -13.38
CA LEU A 274 -4.65 -9.87 -13.33
C LEU A 274 -4.88 -8.34 -13.36
N ALA A 275 -6.03 -7.87 -13.84
CA ALA A 275 -6.36 -6.45 -14.08
C ALA A 275 -7.39 -5.89 -13.10
N GLY A 276 -7.66 -6.57 -11.99
CA GLY A 276 -8.24 -5.97 -10.78
C GLY A 276 -7.31 -4.94 -10.09
N GLY A 277 -6.31 -4.42 -10.79
CA GLY A 277 -5.31 -3.50 -10.29
C GLY A 277 -4.80 -2.58 -11.39
N VAL A 278 -5.50 -1.47 -11.65
CA VAL A 278 -4.98 -0.39 -12.51
C VAL A 278 -3.74 0.29 -11.89
N LEU A 279 -3.46 0.06 -10.59
CA LEU A 279 -2.21 0.42 -9.92
C LEU A 279 -1.06 -0.60 -10.12
N ALA A 280 -1.34 -1.83 -10.59
CA ALA A 280 -0.33 -2.87 -10.73
C ALA A 280 0.60 -2.63 -11.94
N VAL A 281 0.14 -1.99 -13.02
CA VAL A 281 0.96 -1.82 -14.22
C VAL A 281 2.11 -0.84 -14.00
N ALA A 282 1.94 0.21 -13.19
CA ALA A 282 3.06 1.12 -12.85
C ALA A 282 3.99 0.53 -11.77
N ALA A 283 3.48 -0.30 -10.86
CA ALA A 283 4.28 -0.97 -9.83
C ALA A 283 4.99 -2.24 -10.34
N ALA A 284 4.48 -2.89 -11.39
CA ALA A 284 5.10 -4.06 -12.03
C ALA A 284 6.45 -3.72 -12.69
N PHE A 285 6.66 -2.45 -13.05
CA PHE A 285 7.93 -1.92 -13.57
C PHE A 285 8.71 -1.08 -12.55
N ALA A 286 8.31 -1.11 -11.27
CA ALA A 286 9.10 -0.44 -10.24
C ALA A 286 10.44 -1.14 -10.10
N ASP A 287 11.52 -0.42 -10.40
CA ASP A 287 12.85 -0.92 -10.08
C ASP A 287 12.94 -1.20 -8.57
N PRO A 288 13.70 -2.24 -8.15
CA PRO A 288 13.77 -2.66 -6.75
C PRO A 288 14.32 -1.62 -5.76
N ASP A 289 15.03 -0.59 -6.25
CA ASP A 289 15.47 0.56 -5.46
C ASP A 289 14.48 1.73 -5.48
N SER A 290 13.42 1.62 -6.27
CA SER A 290 12.40 2.63 -6.34
C SER A 290 11.66 2.72 -5.01
N GLN A 291 11.36 3.95 -4.59
CA GLN A 291 10.54 4.20 -3.39
C GLN A 291 9.16 3.54 -3.48
N VAL A 292 8.70 3.18 -4.68
CA VAL A 292 7.43 2.48 -4.90
C VAL A 292 7.55 0.95 -4.81
N TYR A 293 8.75 0.37 -4.69
CA TYR A 293 8.91 -1.08 -4.52
C TYR A 293 8.28 -1.59 -3.22
N GLY A 294 8.37 -0.80 -2.14
CA GLY A 294 7.64 -1.09 -0.89
C GLY A 294 6.12 -1.12 -1.10
N LEU A 295 5.59 -0.26 -1.98
CA LEU A 295 4.17 -0.27 -2.34
C LEU A 295 3.80 -1.53 -3.15
N LYS A 296 4.70 -2.02 -4.02
CA LYS A 296 4.52 -3.30 -4.73
C LYS A 296 4.37 -4.45 -3.73
N ARG A 297 5.30 -4.60 -2.78
CA ARG A 297 5.25 -5.64 -1.73
C ARG A 297 3.99 -5.53 -0.87
N ALA A 298 3.58 -4.31 -0.51
CA ALA A 298 2.34 -4.09 0.24
C ALA A 298 1.08 -4.52 -0.55
N GLY A 299 1.06 -4.25 -1.86
CA GLY A 299 -0.01 -4.68 -2.75
C GLY A 299 -0.12 -6.20 -2.86
N GLU A 300 1.01 -6.88 -3.02
CA GLU A 300 1.06 -8.35 -3.06
C GLU A 300 0.61 -8.98 -1.74
N ALA A 301 1.06 -8.45 -0.60
CA ALA A 301 0.62 -8.90 0.72
C ALA A 301 -0.90 -8.74 0.90
N THR A 302 -1.45 -7.66 0.34
CA THR A 302 -2.91 -7.44 0.32
C THR A 302 -3.61 -8.47 -0.54
N LEU A 303 -3.11 -8.77 -1.74
CA LEU A 303 -3.67 -9.80 -2.62
C LEU A 303 -3.64 -11.18 -1.97
N LEU A 304 -2.54 -11.54 -1.30
CA LEU A 304 -2.43 -12.78 -0.54
C LEU A 304 -3.44 -12.83 0.62
N GLY A 305 -3.62 -11.73 1.34
CA GLY A 305 -4.58 -11.61 2.44
C GLY A 305 -6.04 -11.71 2.00
N LEU A 306 -6.36 -11.31 0.76
CA LEU A 306 -7.70 -11.40 0.18
C LEU A 306 -8.01 -12.80 -0.39
N SER A 307 -7.00 -13.64 -0.65
CA SER A 307 -7.20 -14.98 -1.17
C SER A 307 -7.60 -15.94 -0.06
N THR A 308 -8.91 -16.18 0.10
CA THR A 308 -9.45 -17.10 1.11
C THR A 308 -9.30 -18.58 0.76
N ASP A 309 -9.19 -18.90 -0.54
CA ASP A 309 -8.96 -20.27 -1.01
C ASP A 309 -7.47 -20.60 -0.96
N ARG A 310 -7.09 -21.65 -0.22
CA ARG A 310 -5.69 -22.07 -0.05
C ARG A 310 -5.03 -22.50 -1.35
N ILE A 311 -5.78 -23.10 -2.28
CA ILE A 311 -5.23 -23.49 -3.60
C ILE A 311 -4.93 -22.25 -4.44
N SER A 312 -5.83 -21.27 -4.48
CA SER A 312 -5.58 -19.96 -5.11
C SER A 312 -4.41 -19.22 -4.46
N LYS A 313 -4.31 -19.27 -3.13
CA LYS A 313 -3.28 -18.57 -2.38
C LYS A 313 -1.90 -19.16 -2.67
N ALA A 314 -1.75 -20.47 -2.60
CA ALA A 314 -0.52 -21.16 -3.00
C ALA A 314 -0.15 -20.89 -4.46
N ASP A 315 -1.11 -20.87 -5.38
CA ASP A 315 -0.87 -20.52 -6.79
C ASP A 315 -0.32 -19.09 -6.96
N LEU A 316 -0.82 -18.14 -6.16
CA LEU A 316 -0.35 -16.76 -6.15
C LEU A 316 1.07 -16.67 -5.56
N GLU A 317 1.35 -17.36 -4.45
CA GLU A 317 2.68 -17.42 -3.83
C GLU A 317 3.73 -17.99 -4.80
N ILE A 318 3.41 -19.04 -5.55
CA ILE A 318 4.31 -19.59 -6.60
C ILE A 318 4.57 -18.56 -7.70
N LYS A 319 3.56 -17.78 -8.12
CA LYS A 319 3.73 -16.73 -9.14
C LYS A 319 4.63 -15.60 -8.63
N LEU A 320 4.46 -15.20 -7.37
CA LEU A 320 5.32 -14.20 -6.74
C LEU A 320 6.76 -14.70 -6.64
N ALA A 321 6.98 -15.96 -6.25
CA ALA A 321 8.30 -16.57 -6.24
C ALA A 321 8.99 -16.54 -7.63
N ALA A 322 8.23 -16.84 -8.70
CA ALA A 322 8.74 -16.76 -10.07
C ALA A 322 9.11 -15.31 -10.46
N GLU A 323 8.36 -14.32 -9.99
CA GLU A 323 8.66 -12.91 -10.20
C GLU A 323 9.91 -12.46 -9.43
N ARG A 324 10.06 -12.89 -8.16
CA ARG A 324 11.24 -12.63 -7.34
C ARG A 324 12.54 -13.12 -7.98
N THR A 325 12.48 -14.24 -8.70
CA THR A 325 13.64 -14.74 -9.47
C THR A 325 14.08 -13.73 -10.53
N LYS A 326 13.13 -13.22 -11.33
CA LYS A 326 13.42 -12.24 -12.39
C LYS A 326 13.96 -10.93 -11.81
N GLU A 327 13.40 -10.50 -10.68
CA GLU A 327 13.88 -9.32 -9.98
C GLU A 327 15.30 -9.52 -9.46
N ALA A 328 15.61 -10.67 -8.86
CA ALA A 328 16.95 -10.99 -8.40
C ALA A 328 17.99 -10.94 -9.53
N ASP A 329 17.66 -11.50 -10.70
CA ASP A 329 18.52 -11.45 -11.89
C ASP A 329 18.76 -10.01 -12.35
N SER A 330 17.70 -9.18 -12.37
CA SER A 330 17.80 -7.76 -12.71
C SER A 330 18.66 -6.99 -11.71
N MET A 331 18.52 -7.27 -10.41
CA MET A 331 19.30 -6.63 -9.35
C MET A 331 20.77 -7.03 -9.39
N ALA A 332 21.07 -8.31 -9.63
CA ALA A 332 22.44 -8.78 -9.77
C ALA A 332 23.12 -8.16 -11.00
N SER A 333 22.42 -8.15 -12.14
CA SER A 333 22.91 -7.50 -13.37
C SER A 333 23.08 -5.98 -13.20
N GLY A 334 22.21 -5.35 -12.41
CA GLY A 334 22.27 -3.94 -12.01
C GLY A 334 23.28 -3.63 -10.90
N ARG A 335 24.20 -4.55 -10.55
CA ARG A 335 25.25 -4.38 -9.54
C ARG A 335 24.71 -4.12 -8.12
N ARG A 336 23.58 -4.72 -7.77
CA ARG A 336 22.94 -4.64 -6.45
C ARG A 336 22.83 -6.03 -5.81
N PRO A 337 23.97 -6.59 -5.37
CA PRO A 337 24.04 -8.00 -4.95
C PRO A 337 23.24 -8.29 -3.67
N ASN A 338 23.14 -7.33 -2.74
CA ASN A 338 22.38 -7.52 -1.51
C ASN A 338 20.87 -7.57 -1.78
N LEU A 339 20.34 -6.69 -2.62
CA LEU A 339 18.93 -6.73 -2.99
C LEU A 339 18.59 -8.00 -3.78
N ALA A 340 19.51 -8.48 -4.63
CA ALA A 340 19.36 -9.74 -5.32
C ALA A 340 19.23 -10.93 -4.35
N LEU A 341 20.02 -10.93 -3.27
CA LEU A 341 19.89 -11.92 -2.19
C LEU A 341 18.54 -11.81 -1.48
N ASP A 342 18.13 -10.60 -1.08
CA ASP A 342 16.85 -10.38 -0.39
C ASP A 342 15.66 -10.87 -1.23
N ALA A 343 15.74 -10.69 -2.56
CA ALA A 343 14.73 -11.18 -3.49
C ALA A 343 14.71 -12.71 -3.58
N VAL A 344 15.87 -13.37 -3.56
CA VAL A 344 15.93 -14.85 -3.52
C VAL A 344 15.44 -15.41 -2.19
N ASP A 345 15.78 -14.79 -1.06
CA ASP A 345 15.25 -15.21 0.23
C ASP A 345 13.72 -15.06 0.24
N SER A 346 13.19 -13.95 -0.28
CA SER A 346 11.75 -13.77 -0.47
C SER A 346 11.12 -14.84 -1.39
N ARG A 347 11.79 -15.23 -2.48
CA ARG A 347 11.35 -16.34 -3.35
C ARG A 347 11.21 -17.61 -2.53
N PHE A 348 12.20 -17.97 -1.72
CA PHE A 348 12.17 -19.19 -0.92
C PHE A 348 11.07 -19.14 0.14
N ASP A 349 10.85 -17.99 0.78
CA ASP A 349 9.75 -17.80 1.72
C ASP A 349 8.38 -17.99 1.06
N ASP A 350 8.17 -17.41 -0.13
CA ASP A 350 6.94 -17.56 -0.92
C ASP A 350 6.71 -19.05 -1.29
N LEU A 351 7.75 -19.79 -1.70
CA LEU A 351 7.64 -21.22 -2.00
C LEU A 351 7.35 -22.07 -0.76
N ARG A 352 7.94 -21.76 0.40
CA ARG A 352 7.62 -22.46 1.67
C ARG A 352 6.18 -22.19 2.10
N ALA A 353 5.70 -20.96 1.95
CA ALA A 353 4.31 -20.60 2.22
C ALA A 353 3.35 -21.39 1.34
N ALA A 354 3.63 -21.47 0.03
CA ALA A 354 2.83 -22.23 -0.92
C ALA A 354 2.78 -23.72 -0.56
N ALA A 355 3.93 -24.29 -0.19
CA ALA A 355 4.03 -25.67 0.26
C ALA A 355 3.20 -25.93 1.53
N ALA A 356 3.26 -25.02 2.50
CA ALA A 356 2.49 -25.12 3.74
C ALA A 356 0.97 -25.00 3.50
N ASP A 357 0.55 -24.08 2.65
CA ASP A 357 -0.86 -23.91 2.26
C ASP A 357 -1.40 -25.15 1.56
N LEU A 358 -0.64 -25.73 0.63
CA LEU A 358 -1.00 -26.98 -0.05
C LEU A 358 -1.01 -28.20 0.88
N ALA A 359 -0.02 -28.29 1.79
CA ALA A 359 0.09 -29.41 2.74
C ALA A 359 -1.06 -29.39 3.75
N GLY A 360 -1.53 -28.20 4.13
CA GLY A 360 -2.66 -28.01 5.05
C GLY A 360 -4.02 -28.41 4.47
N ILE A 361 -4.12 -28.76 3.19
CA ILE A 361 -5.36 -29.23 2.56
C ILE A 361 -5.57 -30.72 2.87
N PRO A 362 -6.72 -31.11 3.47
CA PRO A 362 -7.00 -32.51 3.79
C PRO A 362 -6.96 -33.41 2.55
N PRO A 363 -6.48 -34.67 2.66
CA PRO A 363 -6.35 -35.58 1.51
C PRO A 363 -7.64 -35.75 0.68
N ALA A 364 -8.81 -35.73 1.32
CA ALA A 364 -10.12 -35.83 0.66
C ALA A 364 -10.44 -34.65 -0.28
N HIS A 365 -9.75 -33.51 -0.14
CA HIS A 365 -9.96 -32.30 -0.95
C HIS A 365 -8.81 -32.04 -1.94
N ARG A 366 -7.88 -32.99 -2.11
CA ARG A 366 -6.76 -32.88 -3.05
C ARG A 366 -7.19 -33.29 -4.47
N ASP A 367 -7.91 -32.40 -5.12
CA ASP A 367 -8.44 -32.57 -6.47
C ASP A 367 -7.39 -32.34 -7.59
N ALA A 368 -7.85 -32.30 -8.85
CA ALA A 368 -6.98 -32.05 -10.01
C ALA A 368 -6.32 -30.66 -9.97
N ARG A 369 -7.01 -29.66 -9.40
CA ARG A 369 -6.50 -28.29 -9.29
C ARG A 369 -5.37 -28.22 -8.27
N TRP A 370 -5.53 -28.87 -7.12
CA TRP A 370 -4.48 -29.03 -6.13
C TRP A 370 -3.22 -29.67 -6.74
N LYS A 371 -3.38 -30.77 -7.49
CA LYS A 371 -2.26 -31.45 -8.17
C LYS A 371 -1.54 -30.51 -9.14
N ALA A 372 -2.28 -29.75 -9.95
CA ALA A 372 -1.70 -28.81 -10.90
C ALA A 372 -0.95 -27.64 -10.24
N VAL A 373 -1.36 -27.20 -9.05
CA VAL A 373 -0.63 -26.19 -8.28
C VAL A 373 0.62 -26.80 -7.62
N ARG A 374 0.50 -28.01 -7.04
CA ARG A 374 1.63 -28.77 -6.51
C ARG A 374 2.70 -29.01 -7.58
N ASP A 375 2.33 -29.49 -8.77
CA ASP A 375 3.31 -29.77 -9.83
C ASP A 375 4.04 -28.50 -10.31
N ARG A 376 3.36 -27.35 -10.23
CA ARG A 376 3.99 -26.04 -10.49
C ARG A 376 4.91 -25.59 -9.37
N LEU A 377 4.57 -25.86 -8.11
CA LEU A 377 5.46 -25.65 -6.96
C LEU A 377 6.76 -26.44 -7.17
N GLU A 378 6.66 -27.74 -7.46
CA GLU A 378 7.81 -28.61 -7.72
C GLU A 378 8.67 -28.09 -8.87
N THR A 379 8.02 -27.70 -9.98
CA THR A 379 8.71 -27.15 -11.15
C THR A 379 9.47 -25.87 -10.81
N GLU A 380 8.87 -24.98 -10.01
CA GLU A 380 9.49 -23.70 -9.64
C GLU A 380 10.60 -23.88 -8.60
N ALA A 381 10.42 -24.78 -7.63
CA ALA A 381 11.39 -25.10 -6.60
C ALA A 381 12.63 -25.83 -7.14
N ALA A 382 12.46 -26.63 -8.19
CA ALA A 382 13.55 -27.33 -8.87
C ALA A 382 14.44 -26.39 -9.73
N LYS A 383 14.02 -25.15 -9.98
CA LYS A 383 14.85 -24.22 -10.79
C LYS A 383 16.13 -23.85 -10.04
N PRO A 384 17.31 -24.06 -10.65
CA PRO A 384 18.59 -23.78 -10.01
C PRO A 384 18.84 -22.27 -9.90
N VAL A 385 19.61 -21.87 -8.88
CA VAL A 385 20.11 -20.48 -8.72
C VAL A 385 21.51 -20.27 -9.33
N SER A 386 22.03 -21.26 -10.07
CA SER A 386 23.41 -21.27 -10.57
C SER A 386 23.72 -20.13 -11.54
N ASP A 387 22.74 -19.66 -12.31
CA ASP A 387 22.93 -18.55 -13.25
C ASP A 387 23.10 -17.21 -12.51
N LEU A 388 22.31 -17.01 -11.44
CA LEU A 388 22.45 -15.87 -10.55
C LEU A 388 23.77 -15.93 -9.76
N GLU A 389 24.16 -17.11 -9.26
CA GLU A 389 25.47 -17.34 -8.61
C GLU A 389 26.63 -17.00 -9.55
N ARG A 390 26.55 -17.43 -10.81
CA ARG A 390 27.53 -17.11 -11.85
C ARG A 390 27.59 -15.60 -12.11
N THR A 391 26.44 -14.94 -12.16
CA THR A 391 26.32 -13.48 -12.36
C THR A 391 26.92 -12.70 -11.21
N LEU A 392 26.64 -13.09 -9.96
CA LEU A 392 27.24 -12.47 -8.77
C LEU A 392 28.77 -12.69 -8.73
N THR A 393 29.22 -13.91 -9.07
CA THR A 393 30.64 -14.25 -9.10
C THR A 393 31.39 -13.45 -10.17
N SER A 394 30.84 -13.37 -11.39
CA SER A 394 31.45 -12.60 -12.49
C SER A 394 31.42 -11.09 -12.23
N GLY A 395 30.43 -10.61 -11.47
CA GLY A 395 30.35 -9.22 -10.98
C GLY A 395 31.31 -8.89 -9.83
N GLY A 396 32.08 -9.84 -9.32
CA GLY A 396 33.02 -9.65 -8.19
C GLY A 396 32.39 -9.81 -6.81
N TYR A 397 31.13 -10.22 -6.70
CA TYR A 397 30.36 -10.36 -5.46
C TYR A 397 30.43 -11.78 -4.88
N LYS A 398 31.65 -12.29 -4.67
CA LYS A 398 31.88 -13.70 -4.23
C LYS A 398 31.22 -14.05 -2.90
N ALA A 399 31.19 -13.11 -1.95
CA ALA A 399 30.55 -13.33 -0.65
C ALA A 399 29.04 -13.56 -0.80
N GLN A 400 28.38 -12.74 -1.62
CA GLN A 400 26.95 -12.88 -1.89
C GLN A 400 26.65 -14.14 -2.70
N ALA A 401 27.50 -14.52 -3.66
CA ALA A 401 27.37 -15.80 -4.35
C ALA A 401 27.42 -16.99 -3.37
N ALA A 402 28.33 -16.97 -2.39
CA ALA A 402 28.39 -18.00 -1.35
C ALA A 402 27.15 -18.01 -0.44
N GLN A 403 26.62 -16.83 -0.09
CA GLN A 403 25.38 -16.71 0.69
C GLN A 403 24.17 -17.26 -0.08
N LEU A 404 24.06 -16.94 -1.37
CA LEU A 404 23.02 -17.47 -2.27
C LEU A 404 23.06 -18.99 -2.33
N LYS A 405 24.26 -19.58 -2.49
CA LYS A 405 24.44 -21.02 -2.48
C LYS A 405 23.97 -21.64 -1.17
N ALA A 406 24.39 -21.08 -0.04
CA ALA A 406 23.97 -21.55 1.29
C ALA A 406 22.46 -21.37 1.55
N ALA A 407 21.84 -20.33 1.01
CA ALA A 407 20.38 -20.14 1.10
C ALA A 407 19.63 -21.20 0.28
N ASN A 408 20.11 -21.49 -0.94
CA ASN A 408 19.53 -22.54 -1.78
C ASN A 408 19.69 -23.93 -1.16
N GLU A 409 20.86 -24.27 -0.60
CA GLU A 409 21.06 -25.55 0.10
C GLU A 409 20.10 -25.73 1.28
N ARG A 410 19.89 -24.67 2.08
CA ARG A 410 18.89 -24.66 3.17
C ARG A 410 17.47 -24.86 2.63
N PHE A 411 17.09 -24.13 1.59
CA PHE A 411 15.78 -24.30 0.97
C PHE A 411 15.57 -25.72 0.42
N GLN A 412 16.56 -26.32 -0.24
CA GLN A 412 16.45 -27.69 -0.75
C GLN A 412 16.30 -28.72 0.39
N ALA A 413 16.94 -28.50 1.54
CA ALA A 413 16.72 -29.33 2.72
C ALA A 413 15.28 -29.20 3.25
N ASP A 414 14.75 -27.98 3.35
CA ASP A 414 13.35 -27.73 3.74
C ASP A 414 12.37 -28.34 2.73
N HIS A 415 12.67 -28.25 1.43
CA HIS A 415 11.85 -28.75 0.33
C HIS A 415 11.59 -30.26 0.45
N GLN A 416 12.62 -31.03 0.78
CA GLN A 416 12.49 -32.48 1.00
C GLN A 416 11.50 -32.83 2.15
N GLU A 417 11.32 -31.95 3.13
CA GLU A 417 10.31 -32.13 4.17
C GLU A 417 8.89 -31.90 3.61
N PHE A 418 8.72 -30.92 2.74
CA PHE A 418 7.44 -30.64 2.09
C PHE A 418 7.05 -31.73 1.10
N ASP A 419 7.98 -32.30 0.34
CA ASP A 419 7.72 -33.41 -0.60
C ASP A 419 7.01 -34.59 0.08
N LYS A 420 7.45 -34.92 1.31
CA LYS A 420 6.85 -35.96 2.15
C LYS A 420 5.40 -35.62 2.50
N LYS A 421 5.12 -34.37 2.88
CA LYS A 421 3.76 -33.90 3.25
C LYS A 421 2.82 -33.79 2.05
N LEU A 422 3.36 -33.43 0.89
CA LEU A 422 2.63 -33.30 -0.37
C LEU A 422 2.48 -34.65 -1.10
N SER A 423 3.03 -35.72 -0.54
CA SER A 423 2.98 -37.07 -1.14
C SER A 423 3.49 -37.07 -2.58
N VAL A 424 4.51 -36.25 -2.87
CA VAL A 424 5.21 -36.27 -4.15
C VAL A 424 6.01 -37.57 -4.16
N LYS A 425 5.65 -38.49 -5.07
CA LYS A 425 6.47 -39.67 -5.30
C LYS A 425 7.77 -39.15 -5.90
N THR A 426 8.85 -39.17 -5.12
CA THR A 426 10.19 -38.90 -5.63
C THR A 426 10.37 -39.78 -6.87
N PRO A 427 10.61 -39.21 -8.06
CA PRO A 427 10.88 -40.04 -9.22
C PRO A 427 12.05 -40.95 -8.83
N THR A 428 11.84 -42.26 -8.96
CA THR A 428 12.86 -43.25 -8.67
C THR A 428 14.12 -42.82 -9.43
N PRO A 429 15.28 -42.62 -8.76
CA PRO A 429 16.47 -42.12 -9.43
C PRO A 429 16.71 -43.03 -10.63
N GLN A 430 16.53 -42.46 -11.82
CA GLN A 430 16.76 -43.17 -13.06
C GLN A 430 18.24 -43.54 -13.01
N PRO A 431 18.60 -44.84 -13.00
CA PRO A 431 19.99 -45.26 -12.81
C PRO A 431 20.83 -44.52 -13.84
N SER A 432 21.81 -43.73 -13.36
CA SER A 432 22.73 -42.97 -14.19
C SER A 432 23.18 -43.88 -15.31
N GLY A 433 22.82 -43.49 -16.54
CA GLY A 433 23.09 -44.24 -17.74
C GLY A 433 24.54 -44.71 -17.73
N ALA A 434 24.72 -45.97 -18.10
CA ALA A 434 26.02 -46.55 -18.42
C ALA A 434 26.86 -45.57 -19.27
N PRO A 435 28.18 -45.54 -19.06
CA PRO A 435 29.07 -44.62 -19.78
C PRO A 435 28.81 -44.72 -21.29
N THR A 436 28.52 -43.58 -21.89
CA THR A 436 28.40 -43.42 -23.34
C THR A 436 29.70 -43.93 -23.97
N PRO A 437 29.67 -44.90 -24.91
CA PRO A 437 30.89 -45.39 -25.54
C PRO A 437 31.57 -44.24 -26.29
N VAL A 438 32.87 -44.08 -26.03
CA VAL A 438 33.74 -43.11 -26.68
C VAL A 438 33.73 -43.35 -28.19
N PRO A 439 33.47 -42.34 -29.04
CA PRO A 439 33.56 -42.51 -30.49
C PRO A 439 35.03 -42.71 -30.87
N SER A 440 35.32 -43.83 -31.52
CA SER A 440 36.62 -44.15 -32.10
C SER A 440 36.99 -43.11 -33.17
N SER A 441 38.10 -42.40 -32.97
CA SER A 441 38.67 -41.51 -33.98
C SER A 441 39.08 -42.30 -35.23
N PRO A 442 38.82 -41.79 -36.46
CA PRO A 442 39.37 -42.39 -37.66
C PRO A 442 40.85 -42.02 -37.81
N THR A 443 41.66 -43.04 -38.06
CA THR A 443 43.07 -42.98 -38.46
C THR A 443 43.22 -42.19 -39.76
N GLN A 444 44.20 -41.30 -39.83
CA GLN A 444 44.84 -40.87 -41.08
C GLN A 444 46.14 -41.62 -41.26
#